data_AF-A0A1I1F911-F1
#
_entry.id   AF-A0A1I1F911-F1
#
_cell.length_a   1.000
_cell.length_b   1.000
_cell.length_c   1.000
_cell.angle_alpha   90.00
_cell.angle_beta   90.00
_cell.angle_gamma   90.00
#
_symmetry.space_group_name_H-M   'P 1'
#
loop_
_entity.id
_entity.type
_entity.pdbx_description
1 polymer ?
#
loop_
_entity_poly.entity_id
_entity_poly.type
_entity_poly.pdbx_seq_one_letter_code
_entity_poly.pdbx_strand_id
1 'polypeptide(L)'
;MQMHIANATIHLTLPQGMAGIPSELLNFEPFTTATIQPAAAGNTLTPPAHGEYWLGQGGYYVCTLPALLDAPARHLIAGAAESEDRITYGPSIDVPGARSQLNGRTNTAALLATGKDHPAAEWATAYAADGHTDFFLPSRLDLVMAHICAPELFEKSSWYWSSTQSSRTNAFVQDFEGGDSIWDGKGSERRVRAFRWVQDLNA
;
A
#
# COMPACT_ATOMS: atom_id res chain seq x y z
N MET A 1 -13.92 29.19 -32.67
CA MET A 1 -13.52 30.51 -32.11
C MET A 1 -13.50 30.37 -30.60
N GLN A 2 -12.37 29.99 -30.01
CA GLN A 2 -12.23 29.93 -28.55
C GLN A 2 -11.83 31.32 -28.06
N MET A 3 -12.70 31.98 -27.29
CA MET A 3 -12.30 33.14 -26.50
C MET A 3 -11.60 32.66 -25.23
N HIS A 4 -10.35 33.07 -25.07
CA HIS A 4 -9.60 32.95 -23.81
C HIS A 4 -9.76 34.28 -23.06
N ILE A 5 -10.48 34.29 -21.94
CA ILE A 5 -10.54 35.45 -21.04
C ILE A 5 -9.36 35.32 -20.08
N ALA A 6 -8.31 36.10 -20.33
CA ALA A 6 -7.05 35.95 -19.60
C ALA A 6 -7.06 36.62 -18.20
N ASN A 7 -7.96 37.57 -17.92
CA ASN A 7 -7.95 38.32 -16.67
C ASN A 7 -9.38 38.67 -16.22
N ALA A 8 -9.78 38.19 -15.05
CA ALA A 8 -10.99 38.63 -14.37
C ALA A 8 -10.61 39.55 -13.20
N THR A 9 -10.95 40.83 -13.29
CA THR A 9 -10.74 41.80 -12.20
C THR A 9 -11.94 41.72 -11.23
N ILE A 10 -11.70 41.21 -10.02
CA ILE A 10 -12.73 41.14 -8.97
C ILE A 10 -12.59 42.36 -8.07
N HIS A 11 -13.60 43.23 -8.06
CA HIS A 11 -13.68 44.33 -7.09
C HIS A 11 -14.36 43.84 -5.81
N LEU A 12 -13.60 43.72 -4.73
CA LEU A 12 -14.12 43.44 -3.39
C LEU A 12 -14.27 44.76 -2.63
N THR A 13 -15.50 45.15 -2.35
CA THR A 13 -15.83 46.34 -1.56
C THR A 13 -15.66 46.03 -0.07
N LEU A 14 -14.84 46.80 0.63
CA LEU A 14 -14.66 46.66 2.09
C LEU A 14 -15.94 47.06 2.84
N PRO A 15 -16.29 46.37 3.95
CA PRO A 15 -17.43 46.77 4.77
C PRO A 15 -17.14 48.09 5.50
N GLN A 16 -18.10 49.02 5.46
CA GLN A 16 -17.96 50.31 6.12
C GLN A 16 -18.06 50.15 7.64
N GLY A 17 -16.94 50.34 8.33
CA GLY A 17 -16.92 50.33 9.79
C GLY A 17 -15.54 50.25 10.41
N MET A 18 -14.60 51.13 10.02
CA MET A 18 -13.38 51.44 10.79
C MET A 18 -12.85 52.82 10.38
N ALA A 19 -13.52 53.88 10.85
CA ALA A 19 -12.95 55.21 10.85
C ALA A 19 -12.01 55.33 12.06
N GLY A 20 -10.69 55.34 11.84
CA GLY A 20 -9.76 55.66 12.94
C GLY A 20 -8.33 55.13 12.88
N ILE A 21 -7.86 54.48 11.82
CA ILE A 21 -6.43 54.14 11.72
C ILE A 21 -5.63 55.33 11.15
N PRO A 22 -4.58 55.83 11.86
CA PRO A 22 -3.70 56.87 11.33
C PRO A 22 -2.92 56.34 10.11
N SER A 23 -2.73 57.22 9.11
CA SER A 23 -2.17 56.91 7.78
C SER A 23 -0.74 56.37 7.77
N GLU A 24 -0.04 56.35 8.92
CA GLU A 24 1.36 55.91 9.03
C GLU A 24 1.55 54.40 9.27
N LEU A 25 0.47 53.62 9.48
CA LEU A 25 0.54 52.15 9.63
C LEU A 25 0.14 51.35 8.38
N LEU A 26 -0.06 52.02 7.24
CA LEU A 26 -0.43 51.38 5.97
C LEU A 26 0.80 51.11 5.09
N ASN A 27 1.83 50.45 5.63
CA ASN A 27 2.84 49.79 4.79
C ASN A 27 2.33 48.40 4.41
N PHE A 28 1.55 48.34 3.33
CA PHE A 28 1.27 47.08 2.65
C PHE A 28 2.40 46.82 1.66
N GLU A 29 3.28 45.87 1.99
CA GLU A 29 4.19 45.26 1.03
C GLU A 29 3.39 44.80 -0.20
N PRO A 30 3.88 45.01 -1.44
CA PRO A 30 3.18 44.52 -2.62
C PRO A 30 3.11 43.00 -2.53
N PHE A 31 1.90 42.47 -2.43
CA PHE A 31 1.67 41.03 -2.59
C PHE A 31 2.18 40.64 -3.98
N THR A 32 3.30 39.91 -4.01
CA THR A 32 3.79 39.27 -5.21
C THR A 32 2.67 38.37 -5.72
N THR A 33 2.25 38.57 -6.96
CA THR A 33 1.24 37.75 -7.61
C THR A 33 1.73 36.31 -7.61
N ALA A 34 1.25 35.49 -6.68
CA ALA A 34 1.40 34.05 -6.77
C ALA A 34 0.55 33.63 -7.98
N THR A 35 1.21 33.24 -9.07
CA THR A 35 0.57 32.46 -10.10
C THR A 35 0.00 31.23 -9.42
N ILE A 36 -1.33 31.17 -9.29
CA ILE A 36 -2.01 29.94 -8.91
C ILE A 36 -1.81 29.01 -10.10
N GLN A 37 -0.76 28.18 -10.01
CA GLN A 37 -0.60 27.01 -10.87
C GLN A 37 -1.94 26.27 -10.85
N PRO A 38 -2.55 25.90 -11.99
CA PRO A 38 -3.69 25.01 -11.98
C PRO A 38 -3.31 23.81 -11.09
N ALA A 39 -4.19 23.42 -10.17
CA ALA A 39 -4.00 22.23 -9.37
C ALA A 39 -3.54 21.12 -10.32
N ALA A 40 -2.36 20.55 -10.05
CA ALA A 40 -1.81 19.48 -10.86
C ALA A 40 -2.91 18.44 -11.06
N ALA A 41 -3.24 18.14 -12.32
CA ALA A 41 -4.17 17.07 -12.66
C ALA A 41 -3.73 15.85 -11.83
N GLY A 42 -4.59 15.42 -10.90
CA GLY A 42 -4.21 14.43 -9.91
C GLY A 42 -3.68 13.18 -10.62
N ASN A 43 -2.52 12.69 -10.20
CA ASN A 43 -1.91 11.49 -10.76
C ASN A 43 -2.82 10.29 -10.50
N THR A 44 -3.76 10.02 -11.40
CA THR A 44 -4.47 8.74 -11.45
C THR A 44 -3.48 7.69 -11.94
N LEU A 45 -3.02 6.86 -11.02
CA LEU A 45 -2.15 5.72 -11.31
C LEU A 45 -2.97 4.73 -12.13
N THR A 46 -2.60 4.54 -13.40
CA THR A 46 -3.27 3.55 -14.26
C THR A 46 -2.54 2.21 -14.08
N PRO A 47 -3.17 1.20 -13.46
CA PRO A 47 -2.55 -0.11 -13.34
C PRO A 47 -2.44 -0.80 -14.71
N PRO A 48 -1.41 -1.64 -14.93
CA PRO A 48 -1.32 -2.51 -16.10
C PRO A 48 -2.30 -3.70 -16.00
N ALA A 49 -2.21 -4.67 -16.91
CA ALA A 49 -3.02 -5.88 -16.80
C ALA A 49 -2.56 -6.75 -15.60
N HIS A 50 -3.45 -7.62 -15.13
CA HIS A 50 -3.11 -8.61 -14.09
C HIS A 50 -1.90 -9.45 -14.54
N GLY A 51 -0.93 -9.64 -13.65
CA GLY A 51 0.30 -10.38 -13.95
C GLY A 51 1.38 -9.56 -14.65
N GLU A 52 1.10 -8.34 -15.11
CA GLU A 52 2.11 -7.49 -15.75
C GLU A 52 2.93 -6.70 -14.72
N TYR A 53 4.20 -6.47 -15.05
CA TYR A 53 5.08 -5.66 -14.22
C TYR A 53 4.65 -4.20 -14.27
N TRP A 54 4.41 -3.59 -13.11
CA TRP A 54 4.05 -2.19 -13.01
C TRP A 54 5.30 -1.33 -12.85
N LEU A 55 5.76 -0.77 -13.98
CA LEU A 55 6.96 0.06 -14.04
C LEU A 55 6.93 1.20 -13.01
N GLY A 56 7.97 1.27 -12.18
CA GLY A 56 8.11 2.29 -11.13
C GLY A 56 7.31 1.98 -9.86
N GLN A 57 6.60 0.85 -9.81
CA GLN A 57 5.88 0.39 -8.62
C GLN A 57 6.48 -0.90 -8.02
N GLY A 58 7.64 -1.35 -8.49
CA GLY A 58 8.47 -2.34 -7.80
C GLY A 58 7.92 -3.78 -7.82
N GLY A 59 6.98 -4.10 -8.71
CA GLY A 59 6.41 -5.44 -8.77
C GLY A 59 5.33 -5.63 -9.82
N TYR A 60 4.75 -6.82 -9.82
CA TYR A 60 3.67 -7.23 -10.70
C TYR A 60 2.31 -6.81 -10.13
N TYR A 61 1.47 -6.24 -10.97
CA TYR A 61 0.13 -5.86 -10.60
C TYR A 61 -0.74 -7.11 -10.42
N VAL A 62 -1.37 -7.22 -9.24
CA VAL A 62 -2.27 -8.33 -8.93
C VAL A 62 -3.71 -7.95 -9.22
N CYS A 63 -4.26 -6.93 -8.55
CA CYS A 63 -5.63 -6.46 -8.74
C CYS A 63 -5.91 -5.17 -7.99
N THR A 64 -7.02 -4.49 -8.31
CA THR A 64 -7.61 -3.46 -7.46
C THR A 64 -8.58 -4.12 -6.48
N LEU A 65 -8.41 -3.83 -5.20
CA LEU A 65 -9.35 -4.18 -4.15
C LEU A 65 -10.19 -2.96 -3.80
N PRO A 66 -11.53 -3.07 -3.74
CA PRO A 66 -12.37 -1.99 -3.25
C PRO A 66 -12.08 -1.74 -1.76
N ALA A 67 -12.58 -0.63 -1.25
CA ALA A 67 -12.63 -0.42 0.19
C ALA A 67 -13.44 -1.56 0.83
N LEU A 68 -12.88 -2.19 1.86
CA LEU A 68 -13.47 -3.35 2.53
C LEU A 68 -13.19 -3.26 4.02
N LEU A 69 -14.27 -3.11 4.80
CA LEU A 69 -14.18 -2.80 6.24
C LEU A 69 -13.28 -1.57 6.44
N ASP A 70 -12.28 -1.65 7.32
CA ASP A 70 -11.35 -0.56 7.63
C ASP A 70 -10.16 -0.48 6.64
N ALA A 71 -10.12 -1.33 5.60
CA ALA A 71 -9.09 -1.28 4.58
C ALA A 71 -9.55 -0.39 3.40
N PRO A 72 -8.78 0.63 3.00
CA PRO A 72 -9.15 1.49 1.88
C PRO A 72 -9.06 0.74 0.54
N ALA A 73 -9.68 1.34 -0.48
CA ALA A 73 -9.47 0.92 -1.85
C ALA A 73 -7.99 1.04 -2.22
N ARG A 74 -7.46 0.04 -2.92
CA ARG A 74 -6.03 -0.08 -3.16
C ARG A 74 -5.71 -1.00 -4.33
N HIS A 75 -4.62 -0.72 -5.01
CA HIS A 75 -3.97 -1.64 -5.91
C HIS A 75 -3.01 -2.55 -5.14
N LEU A 76 -3.08 -3.83 -5.44
CA LEU A 76 -2.24 -4.87 -4.85
C LEU A 76 -1.10 -5.19 -5.82
N ILE A 77 0.13 -5.19 -5.29
CA ILE A 77 1.35 -5.43 -6.07
C ILE A 77 2.14 -6.55 -5.38
N ALA A 78 2.53 -7.57 -6.15
CA ALA A 78 3.44 -8.61 -5.70
C ALA A 78 4.86 -8.26 -6.14
N GLY A 79 5.83 -8.32 -5.22
CA GLY A 79 7.25 -8.09 -5.51
C GLY A 79 7.74 -9.02 -6.61
N ALA A 80 8.71 -8.56 -7.40
CA ALA A 80 9.21 -9.32 -8.54
C ALA A 80 10.00 -10.57 -8.15
N ALA A 81 10.60 -10.57 -6.95
CA ALA A 81 11.30 -11.71 -6.40
C ALA A 81 10.47 -12.34 -5.27
N GLU A 82 10.71 -13.63 -5.08
CA GLU A 82 10.29 -14.39 -3.91
C GLU A 82 11.51 -15.00 -3.23
N SER A 83 11.32 -15.57 -2.05
CA SER A 83 12.40 -16.22 -1.33
C SER A 83 12.92 -17.44 -2.11
N GLU A 84 14.23 -17.47 -2.35
CA GLU A 84 14.90 -18.64 -2.95
C GLU A 84 14.79 -19.86 -2.02
N ASP A 85 15.03 -19.62 -0.73
CA ASP A 85 14.84 -20.59 0.33
C ASP A 85 13.40 -20.59 0.86
N ARG A 86 13.01 -21.71 1.48
CA ARG A 86 11.78 -21.80 2.26
C ARG A 86 12.07 -21.29 3.67
N ILE A 87 11.19 -20.41 4.17
CA ILE A 87 11.39 -19.63 5.38
C ILE A 87 10.30 -19.97 6.40
N THR A 88 10.64 -20.02 7.68
CA THR A 88 9.65 -20.20 8.76
C THR A 88 8.89 -18.91 9.05
N TYR A 89 7.67 -19.02 9.56
CA TYR A 89 6.86 -17.86 9.92
C TYR A 89 7.41 -17.14 11.18
N GLY A 90 7.92 -17.92 12.14
CA GLY A 90 8.44 -17.42 13.42
C GLY A 90 8.00 -18.29 14.60
N PRO A 91 8.20 -17.83 15.85
CA PRO A 91 7.98 -18.63 17.03
C PRO A 91 6.51 -18.93 17.30
N SER A 92 6.29 -19.96 18.12
CA SER A 92 4.99 -20.24 18.73
C SER A 92 4.65 -19.17 19.78
N ILE A 93 4.21 -17.99 19.36
CA ILE A 93 3.67 -16.92 20.22
C ILE A 93 2.37 -16.41 19.63
N ASP A 94 1.48 -15.91 20.48
CA ASP A 94 0.27 -15.26 20.01
C ASP A 94 0.53 -13.77 19.76
N VAL A 95 0.26 -13.30 18.53
CA VAL A 95 0.40 -11.89 18.14
C VAL A 95 -0.98 -11.35 17.74
N PRO A 96 -1.77 -10.78 18.67
CA PRO A 96 -3.11 -10.31 18.36
C PRO A 96 -3.19 -9.30 17.21
N GLY A 97 -2.17 -8.44 17.08
CA GLY A 97 -2.08 -7.46 15.98
C GLY A 97 -1.84 -8.07 14.59
N ALA A 98 -1.51 -9.37 14.50
CA ALA A 98 -1.26 -10.08 13.25
C ALA A 98 -2.47 -10.92 12.76
N ARG A 99 -3.67 -10.68 13.30
CA ARG A 99 -4.88 -11.45 12.97
C ARG A 99 -5.72 -10.87 11.84
N SER A 100 -5.35 -9.71 11.28
CA SER A 100 -6.13 -9.10 10.22
C SER A 100 -6.15 -10.00 9.00
N GLN A 101 -7.34 -10.25 8.46
CA GLN A 101 -7.49 -11.00 7.21
C GLN A 101 -7.19 -10.12 5.98
N LEU A 102 -7.19 -8.79 6.16
CA LEU A 102 -7.21 -7.81 5.08
C LEU A 102 -5.96 -6.96 4.99
N ASN A 103 -5.17 -6.86 6.07
CA ASN A 103 -4.13 -5.85 6.20
C ASN A 103 -2.76 -6.46 6.52
N GLY A 104 -2.04 -6.83 5.45
CA GLY A 104 -0.71 -7.43 5.56
C GLY A 104 0.31 -6.48 6.18
N ARG A 105 0.22 -5.18 5.88
CA ARG A 105 1.10 -4.14 6.43
C ARG A 105 1.01 -4.06 7.96
N THR A 106 -0.21 -4.00 8.49
CA THR A 106 -0.46 -3.94 9.95
C THR A 106 -0.03 -5.23 10.63
N ASN A 107 -0.35 -6.38 10.03
CA ASN A 107 0.07 -7.66 10.58
C ASN A 107 1.59 -7.78 10.64
N THR A 108 2.27 -7.44 9.55
CA THR A 108 3.73 -7.50 9.45
C THR A 108 4.39 -6.59 10.49
N ALA A 109 3.88 -5.35 10.63
CA ALA A 109 4.35 -4.43 11.66
C ALA A 109 4.16 -5.01 13.08
N ALA A 110 3.01 -5.65 13.36
CA ALA A 110 2.75 -6.27 14.64
C ALA A 110 3.68 -7.47 14.94
N LEU A 111 4.01 -8.28 13.94
CA LEU A 111 4.96 -9.38 14.07
C LEU A 111 6.36 -8.85 14.44
N LEU A 112 6.85 -7.86 13.70
CA LEU A 112 8.17 -7.26 13.94
C LEU A 112 8.25 -6.53 15.30
N ALA A 113 7.15 -5.92 15.74
CA ALA A 113 7.06 -5.24 17.03
C ALA A 113 7.19 -6.19 18.24
N THR A 114 7.12 -7.50 18.06
CA THR A 114 7.35 -8.47 19.15
C THR A 114 8.81 -8.52 19.61
N GLY A 115 9.75 -8.08 18.78
CA GLY A 115 11.19 -8.24 19.00
C GLY A 115 11.66 -9.70 19.01
N LYS A 116 10.87 -10.60 18.40
CA LYS A 116 11.22 -12.01 18.20
C LYS A 116 11.47 -12.27 16.72
N ASP A 117 12.25 -13.31 16.44
CA ASP A 117 12.59 -13.69 15.06
C ASP A 117 11.32 -14.09 14.30
N HIS A 118 10.95 -13.27 13.32
CA HIS A 118 9.83 -13.54 12.40
C HIS A 118 10.37 -13.57 10.96
N PRO A 119 11.10 -14.63 10.56
CA PRO A 119 11.92 -14.59 9.36
C PRO A 119 11.13 -14.28 8.08
N ALA A 120 9.90 -14.80 7.95
CA ALA A 120 9.04 -14.47 6.82
C ALA A 120 8.65 -12.98 6.76
N ALA A 121 8.35 -12.37 7.91
CA ALA A 121 8.03 -10.95 8.00
C ALA A 121 9.27 -10.08 7.71
N GLU A 122 10.41 -10.44 8.31
CA GLU A 122 11.69 -9.78 8.12
C GLU A 122 12.13 -9.78 6.65
N TRP A 123 12.07 -10.95 6.01
CA TRP A 123 12.39 -11.10 4.59
C TRP A 123 11.53 -10.17 3.71
N ALA A 124 10.21 -10.16 3.95
CA ALA A 124 9.29 -9.35 3.17
C ALA A 124 9.53 -7.84 3.36
N THR A 125 9.92 -7.39 4.56
CA THR A 125 10.24 -5.97 4.82
C THR A 125 11.64 -5.55 4.41
N ALA A 126 12.56 -6.51 4.23
CA ALA A 126 13.89 -6.24 3.68
C ALA A 126 13.87 -6.08 2.15
N TYR A 127 12.79 -6.54 1.50
CA TYR A 127 12.63 -6.41 0.06
C TYR A 127 12.46 -4.93 -0.35
N ALA A 128 13.21 -4.54 -1.38
CA ALA A 128 13.12 -3.23 -1.99
C ALA A 128 13.21 -3.34 -3.52
N ALA A 129 12.41 -2.54 -4.22
CA ALA A 129 12.37 -2.52 -5.67
C ALA A 129 11.86 -1.16 -6.17
N ASP A 130 12.37 -0.69 -7.31
CA ASP A 130 12.03 0.61 -7.91
C ASP A 130 12.08 1.80 -6.94
N GLY A 131 13.01 1.76 -5.97
CA GLY A 131 13.16 2.81 -4.95
C GLY A 131 12.14 2.76 -3.81
N HIS A 132 11.30 1.72 -3.76
CA HIS A 132 10.31 1.54 -2.69
C HIS A 132 10.77 0.49 -1.68
N THR A 133 10.47 0.74 -0.41
CA THR A 133 10.88 -0.09 0.75
C THR A 133 9.72 -0.39 1.69
N ASP A 134 8.49 -0.06 1.29
CA ASP A 134 7.29 -0.17 2.10
C ASP A 134 6.55 -1.50 1.86
N PHE A 135 7.28 -2.51 1.41
CA PHE A 135 6.77 -3.87 1.22
C PHE A 135 6.50 -4.57 2.56
N PHE A 136 5.62 -5.56 2.54
CA PHE A 136 5.18 -6.31 3.72
C PHE A 136 4.86 -7.76 3.36
N LEU A 137 4.72 -8.61 4.38
CA LEU A 137 4.26 -9.99 4.22
C LEU A 137 2.72 -9.99 3.98
N PRO A 138 2.22 -10.49 2.84
CA PRO A 138 0.82 -10.34 2.44
C PRO A 138 -0.16 -10.91 3.47
N SER A 139 -1.33 -10.31 3.63
CA SER A 139 -2.42 -10.92 4.41
C SER A 139 -3.05 -12.12 3.69
N ARG A 140 -3.93 -12.83 4.38
CA ARG A 140 -4.76 -13.87 3.77
C ARG A 140 -5.47 -13.40 2.50
N LEU A 141 -6.16 -12.25 2.56
CA LEU A 141 -6.87 -11.74 1.38
C LEU A 141 -5.90 -11.46 0.23
N ASP A 142 -4.74 -10.87 0.53
CA ASP A 142 -3.76 -10.53 -0.50
C ASP A 142 -3.30 -11.79 -1.28
N LEU A 143 -3.03 -12.90 -0.59
CA LEU A 143 -2.65 -14.17 -1.25
C LEU A 143 -3.81 -14.84 -1.99
N VAL A 144 -5.01 -14.86 -1.42
CA VAL A 144 -6.19 -15.43 -2.09
C VAL A 144 -6.48 -14.67 -3.39
N MET A 145 -6.38 -13.34 -3.36
CA MET A 145 -6.61 -12.52 -4.54
C MET A 145 -5.48 -12.66 -5.55
N ALA A 146 -4.24 -12.87 -5.10
CA ALA A 146 -3.15 -13.21 -6.00
C ALA A 146 -3.38 -14.55 -6.71
N HIS A 147 -3.91 -15.56 -6.02
CA HIS A 147 -4.26 -16.84 -6.64
C HIS A 147 -5.38 -16.69 -7.69
N ILE A 148 -6.35 -15.81 -7.47
CA ILE A 148 -7.45 -15.58 -8.40
C ILE A 148 -7.02 -14.74 -9.61
N CYS A 149 -6.27 -13.67 -9.38
CA CYS A 149 -6.02 -12.65 -10.40
C CYS A 149 -4.70 -12.82 -11.15
N ALA A 150 -3.67 -13.37 -10.52
CA ALA A 150 -2.34 -13.50 -11.12
C ALA A 150 -1.58 -14.76 -10.60
N PRO A 151 -2.19 -15.97 -10.66
CA PRO A 151 -1.58 -17.17 -10.13
C PRO A 151 -0.27 -17.56 -10.84
N GLU A 152 -0.11 -17.21 -12.11
CA GLU A 152 1.06 -17.49 -12.95
C GLU A 152 2.34 -16.83 -12.43
N LEU A 153 2.21 -15.81 -11.58
CA LEU A 153 3.37 -15.19 -10.96
C LEU A 153 4.06 -16.12 -9.95
N PHE A 154 3.36 -17.11 -9.39
CA PHE A 154 3.80 -17.88 -8.23
C PHE A 154 4.25 -19.29 -8.62
N GLU A 155 5.28 -19.78 -7.92
CA GLU A 155 5.77 -21.15 -8.01
C GLU A 155 4.69 -22.14 -7.58
N LYS A 156 4.64 -23.27 -8.30
CA LYS A 156 3.61 -24.32 -8.12
C LYS A 156 4.06 -25.44 -7.18
N SER A 157 5.31 -25.43 -6.75
CA SER A 157 5.92 -26.53 -5.97
C SER A 157 5.92 -26.28 -4.44
N SER A 158 5.22 -25.26 -3.96
CA SER A 158 5.17 -24.92 -2.53
C SER A 158 4.01 -23.99 -2.16
N TRP A 159 3.82 -23.80 -0.86
CA TRP A 159 2.87 -22.84 -0.32
C TRP A 159 3.58 -21.54 0.06
N TYR A 160 2.80 -20.47 0.18
CA TYR A 160 3.26 -19.14 0.52
C TYR A 160 2.73 -18.72 1.89
N TRP A 161 3.62 -18.21 2.74
CA TRP A 161 3.21 -17.59 4.00
C TRP A 161 2.44 -16.30 3.75
N SER A 162 1.29 -16.17 4.40
CA SER A 162 0.73 -14.85 4.71
C SER A 162 1.25 -14.36 6.06
N SER A 163 1.00 -13.09 6.39
CA SER A 163 1.18 -12.50 7.71
C SER A 163 0.02 -12.77 8.65
N THR A 164 -1.10 -13.33 8.17
CA THR A 164 -2.30 -13.57 8.97
C THR A 164 -2.12 -14.78 9.87
N GLN A 165 -2.04 -14.53 11.17
CA GLN A 165 -2.01 -15.53 12.22
C GLN A 165 -3.44 -15.94 12.64
N SER A 166 -3.69 -17.23 12.91
CA SER A 166 -4.91 -17.68 13.61
C SER A 166 -4.68 -17.95 15.10
N SER A 167 -3.54 -18.54 15.45
CA SER A 167 -3.22 -18.95 16.82
C SER A 167 -1.75 -18.77 17.15
N ARG A 168 -1.39 -19.07 18.40
CA ARG A 168 0.00 -19.14 18.85
C ARG A 168 0.88 -19.97 17.91
N THR A 169 0.37 -21.07 17.38
CA THR A 169 1.14 -22.05 16.61
C THR A 169 0.90 -22.01 15.11
N ASN A 170 -0.17 -21.37 14.64
CA ASN A 170 -0.59 -21.47 13.24
C ASN A 170 -0.75 -20.11 12.55
N ALA A 171 -0.39 -20.08 11.26
CA ALA A 171 -0.60 -18.95 10.35
C ALA A 171 -1.14 -19.44 9.00
N PHE A 172 -1.72 -18.53 8.22
CA PHE A 172 -2.35 -18.90 6.95
C PHE A 172 -1.31 -19.05 5.84
N VAL A 173 -1.49 -20.10 5.03
CA VAL A 173 -0.72 -20.35 3.81
C VAL A 173 -1.64 -20.54 2.61
N GLN A 174 -1.15 -20.14 1.43
CA GLN A 174 -1.82 -20.31 0.14
C GLN A 174 -0.94 -21.17 -0.78
N ASP A 175 -1.52 -22.22 -1.35
CA ASP A 175 -0.95 -22.94 -2.48
C ASP A 175 -1.39 -22.31 -3.81
N PHE A 176 -0.52 -22.35 -4.82
CA PHE A 176 -0.78 -21.79 -6.15
C PHE A 176 -0.86 -22.83 -7.26
N GLU A 177 -0.64 -24.12 -6.98
CA GLU A 177 -0.85 -25.23 -7.92
C GLU A 177 -2.35 -25.53 -8.08
N GLY A 178 -3.02 -25.84 -6.96
CA GLY A 178 -4.44 -26.16 -6.90
C GLY A 178 -5.31 -25.09 -6.25
N GLY A 179 -4.70 -24.11 -5.57
CA GLY A 179 -5.43 -23.02 -4.90
C GLY A 179 -5.87 -23.32 -3.47
N ASP A 180 -5.40 -24.44 -2.91
CA ASP A 180 -5.74 -24.83 -1.55
C ASP A 180 -5.19 -23.84 -0.51
N SER A 181 -5.85 -23.80 0.64
CA SER A 181 -5.56 -22.87 1.73
C SER A 181 -5.71 -23.56 3.08
N ILE A 182 -4.71 -23.43 3.95
CA ILE A 182 -4.74 -24.04 5.28
C ILE A 182 -4.14 -23.13 6.35
N TRP A 183 -4.34 -23.52 7.60
CA TRP A 183 -3.62 -22.98 8.76
C TRP A 183 -2.47 -23.91 9.10
N ASP A 184 -1.26 -23.49 8.79
CA ASP A 184 -0.06 -24.32 8.90
C ASP A 184 0.76 -23.93 10.13
N GLY A 185 1.54 -24.88 10.63
CA GLY A 185 2.41 -24.69 11.78
C GLY A 185 3.51 -23.69 11.46
N LYS A 186 3.69 -22.68 12.31
CA LYS A 186 4.66 -21.58 12.07
C LYS A 186 6.13 -22.01 11.95
N GLY A 187 6.46 -23.21 12.44
CA GLY A 187 7.79 -23.82 12.29
C GLY A 187 8.01 -24.50 10.93
N SER A 188 6.98 -24.62 10.10
CA SER A 188 7.10 -25.12 8.73
C SER A 188 7.80 -24.08 7.84
N GLU A 189 8.62 -24.55 6.91
CA GLU A 189 9.30 -23.69 5.93
C GLU A 189 8.43 -23.54 4.67
N ARG A 190 8.11 -22.31 4.28
CA ARG A 190 7.28 -21.98 3.11
C ARG A 190 7.90 -20.84 2.30
N ARG A 191 7.43 -20.64 1.08
CA ARG A 191 7.89 -19.51 0.26
C ARG A 191 7.34 -18.21 0.82
N VAL A 192 8.06 -17.12 0.57
CA VAL A 192 7.65 -15.77 0.91
C VAL A 192 7.75 -14.90 -0.33
N ARG A 193 6.72 -14.10 -0.58
CA ARG A 193 6.78 -13.03 -1.56
C ARG A 193 6.29 -11.75 -0.90
N ALA A 194 7.06 -10.68 -1.08
CA ALA A 194 6.74 -9.39 -0.51
C ALA A 194 5.62 -8.73 -1.32
N PHE A 195 4.72 -8.01 -0.66
CA PHE A 195 3.62 -7.30 -1.31
C PHE A 195 3.66 -5.81 -0.96
N ARG A 196 3.07 -4.99 -1.83
CA ARG A 196 2.84 -3.57 -1.58
C ARG A 196 1.41 -3.18 -1.93
N TRP A 197 0.92 -2.12 -1.29
CA TRP A 197 -0.31 -1.44 -1.65
C TRP A 197 -0.03 -0.06 -2.22
N VAL A 198 -0.79 0.32 -3.24
CA VAL A 198 -0.80 1.68 -3.79
C VAL A 198 -2.23 2.17 -3.77
N GLN A 199 -2.46 3.40 -3.30
CA GLN A 199 -3.79 4.01 -3.26
C GLN A 199 -3.87 5.09 -4.33
N ASP A 200 -5.02 5.19 -4.99
CA ASP A 200 -5.30 6.35 -5.82
C ASP A 200 -5.56 7.54 -4.89
N LEU A 201 -4.78 8.60 -5.03
CA LEU A 201 -4.85 9.78 -4.16
C LEU A 201 -6.18 10.58 -4.30
N ASN A 202 -7.10 10.12 -5.17
CA ASN A 202 -8.33 10.83 -5.54
C ASN A 202 -9.60 9.94 -5.45
N ALA A 203 -9.54 8.77 -4.80
CA ALA A 203 -10.69 7.87 -4.66
C ALA A 203 -11.62 8.25 -3.51
#